data_AF-A0A842RTW2-F1
#
_entry.id   AF-A0A842RTW2-F1
#
_cell.length_a   1.000
_cell.length_b   1.000
_cell.length_c   1.000
_cell.angle_alpha   90.00
_cell.angle_beta   90.00
_cell.angle_gamma   90.00
#
_symmetry.space_group_name_H-M   'P 1'
#
loop_
_entity.id
_entity.type
_entity.pdbx_description
1 polymer ?
#
loop_
_entity_poly.entity_id
_entity_poly.type
_entity_poly.pdbx_seq_one_letter_code
_entity_poly.pdbx_strand_id
1 'polypeptide(L)'
;MNKLGFISTIISSILLFMPFIPLGIYFGSASNPWIGFNYYNTFAVSILTYNTKQIYMWGLISSGAAMFWFEYNLITLIFLSILSIIAIITSIVGTFKGDLLGKRFMGFNFFAQLFMNLYILIGFTIYSEEIFGVAFNLVDVYLYLDYGFFILFLNLIISFIAYRKHDIKWTEYEGG
;
A
#
# COMPACT_ATOMS: atom_id res chain seq x y z
N MET A 1 8.57 22.36 0.56
CA MET A 1 8.11 21.06 0.03
C MET A 1 8.30 20.02 1.12
N ASN A 2 7.23 19.31 1.47
CA ASN A 2 7.29 18.25 2.48
C ASN A 2 7.91 16.97 1.90
N LYS A 3 9.21 16.76 2.12
CA LYS A 3 9.95 15.61 1.56
C LYS A 3 9.36 14.27 1.97
N LEU A 4 8.87 14.15 3.21
CA LEU A 4 8.27 12.92 3.72
C LEU A 4 6.89 12.66 3.09
N GLY A 5 6.13 13.73 2.83
CA GLY A 5 4.90 13.64 2.04
C GLY A 5 5.17 13.09 0.64
N PHE A 6 6.22 13.59 -0.02
CA PHE A 6 6.60 13.09 -1.34
C PHE A 6 6.99 11.61 -1.32
N ILE A 7 7.80 11.19 -0.34
CA ILE A 7 8.15 9.78 -0.16
C ILE A 7 6.90 8.93 0.08
N SER A 8 5.97 9.41 0.91
CA SER A 8 4.70 8.71 1.15
C SER A 8 3.85 8.56 -0.11
N THR A 9 3.84 9.57 -0.98
CA THR A 9 3.22 9.47 -2.32
C THR A 9 3.85 8.36 -3.14
N ILE A 10 5.19 8.32 -3.25
CA ILE A 10 5.89 7.30 -4.03
C ILE A 10 5.56 5.89 -3.52
N ILE A 11 5.64 5.68 -2.20
CA ILE A 11 5.37 4.37 -1.60
C ILE A 11 3.92 3.95 -1.84
N SER A 12 2.95 4.86 -1.68
CA SER A 12 1.54 4.58 -1.95
C SER A 12 1.31 4.21 -3.42
N SER A 13 1.99 4.87 -4.35
CA SER A 13 1.92 4.55 -5.78
C SER A 13 2.53 3.18 -6.09
N ILE A 14 3.65 2.83 -5.46
CA ILE A 14 4.26 1.49 -5.61
C ILE A 14 3.29 0.42 -5.12
N LEU A 15 2.71 0.59 -3.92
CA LEU A 15 1.73 -0.33 -3.35
C LEU A 15 0.48 -0.52 -4.22
N LEU A 16 0.03 0.53 -4.88
CA LEU A 16 -1.17 0.50 -5.70
C LEU A 16 -0.92 -0.08 -7.10
N PHE A 17 0.19 0.27 -7.75
CA PHE A 17 0.39 -0.02 -9.17
C PHE A 17 1.40 -1.12 -9.47
N MET A 18 2.29 -1.46 -8.53
CA MET A 18 3.34 -2.44 -8.77
C MET A 18 2.98 -3.78 -8.09
N PRO A 19 2.68 -4.84 -8.85
CA PRO A 19 2.51 -6.18 -8.27
C PRO A 19 3.82 -6.75 -7.74
N PHE A 20 4.97 -6.31 -8.27
CA PHE A 20 6.28 -6.73 -7.81
C PHE A 20 7.32 -5.61 -7.89
N ILE A 21 8.30 -5.64 -6.98
CA ILE A 21 9.49 -4.79 -7.01
C ILE A 21 10.69 -5.65 -7.45
N PRO A 22 11.37 -5.33 -8.55
CA PRO A 22 12.59 -6.03 -8.94
C PRO A 22 13.74 -5.67 -7.98
N LEU A 23 14.41 -6.68 -7.41
CA LEU A 23 15.53 -6.50 -6.46
C LEU A 23 16.91 -6.47 -7.15
N GLY A 24 17.00 -6.91 -8.40
CA GLY A 24 18.24 -6.88 -9.16
C GLY A 24 18.21 -7.74 -10.42
N ILE A 25 19.23 -7.56 -11.25
CA ILE A 25 19.51 -8.36 -12.45
C ILE A 25 20.62 -9.36 -12.06
N TYR A 26 20.36 -10.66 -12.16
CA TYR A 26 21.43 -11.65 -12.10
C TYR A 26 22.06 -11.84 -13.48
N PHE A 27 23.39 -11.75 -13.54
CA PHE A 27 24.17 -12.27 -14.65
C PHE A 27 24.32 -13.80 -14.44
N GLY A 28 24.22 -14.59 -15.51
CA GLY A 28 24.24 -16.05 -15.44
C GLY A 28 25.42 -16.61 -14.63
N SER A 29 25.22 -17.74 -13.96
CA SER A 29 26.27 -18.40 -13.18
C SER A 29 27.23 -19.20 -14.08
N ALA A 30 28.39 -19.60 -13.53
CA ALA A 30 29.37 -20.43 -14.22
C ALA A 30 28.80 -21.79 -14.71
N SER A 31 27.69 -22.26 -14.12
CA SER A 31 27.04 -23.52 -14.48
C SER A 31 25.91 -23.37 -15.50
N ASN A 32 25.42 -22.15 -15.76
CA ASN A 32 24.40 -21.92 -16.80
C ASN A 32 24.48 -20.51 -17.43
N PRO A 33 25.49 -20.25 -18.27
CA PRO A 33 25.72 -18.94 -18.88
C PRO A 33 24.70 -18.57 -19.97
N TRP A 34 23.84 -19.50 -20.40
CA TRP A 34 22.90 -19.31 -21.51
C TRP A 34 21.44 -19.00 -21.08
N ILE A 35 21.11 -19.09 -19.78
CA ILE A 35 19.89 -18.45 -19.24
C ILE A 35 20.19 -16.96 -19.08
N GLY A 36 20.36 -16.29 -20.21
CA GLY A 36 20.78 -14.90 -20.31
C GLY A 36 19.82 -13.92 -19.61
N PHE A 37 20.40 -12.89 -19.00
CA PHE A 37 19.85 -11.55 -18.75
C PHE A 37 18.42 -11.36 -18.18
N ASN A 38 17.69 -12.41 -17.78
CA ASN A 38 16.23 -12.31 -17.60
C ASN A 38 15.67 -12.95 -16.32
N TYR A 39 16.51 -13.33 -15.34
CA TYR A 39 15.99 -13.75 -14.03
C TYR A 39 16.10 -12.58 -13.04
N TYR A 40 15.00 -11.84 -12.89
CA TYR A 40 14.86 -10.86 -11.82
C TYR A 40 14.47 -11.61 -10.55
N ASN A 41 15.21 -11.39 -9.46
CA ASN A 41 14.64 -11.72 -8.17
C ASN A 41 13.58 -10.64 -7.87
N THR A 42 12.33 -11.05 -7.73
CA THR A 42 11.19 -10.14 -7.55
C THR A 42 10.63 -10.27 -6.15
N PHE A 43 10.24 -9.13 -5.59
CA PHE A 43 9.50 -9.04 -4.35
C PHE A 43 8.02 -8.82 -4.66
N ALA A 44 7.12 -9.75 -4.33
CA ALA A 44 5.69 -9.56 -4.55
C ALA A 44 5.14 -8.52 -3.55
N VAL A 45 4.49 -7.46 -4.03
CA VAL A 45 3.95 -6.41 -3.13
C VAL A 45 2.56 -6.80 -2.60
N SER A 46 2.35 -8.10 -2.35
CA SER A 46 1.14 -8.62 -1.73
C SER A 46 1.05 -8.15 -0.29
N ILE A 47 -0.15 -7.78 0.13
CA ILE A 47 -0.51 -7.42 1.50
C ILE A 47 -0.59 -8.67 2.36
N LEU A 48 -1.18 -9.73 1.80
CA LEU A 48 -1.46 -10.97 2.49
C LEU A 48 -1.35 -12.13 1.50
N THR A 49 -0.68 -13.20 1.92
CA THR A 49 -0.54 -14.44 1.16
C THR A 49 -1.06 -15.63 1.98
N TYR A 50 -2.02 -16.36 1.43
CA TYR A 50 -2.56 -17.59 2.03
C TYR A 50 -2.68 -18.68 0.98
N ASN A 51 -1.97 -19.79 1.18
CA ASN A 51 -1.83 -20.88 0.20
C ASN A 51 -1.38 -20.35 -1.17
N THR A 52 -2.22 -20.45 -2.21
CA THR A 52 -1.95 -19.96 -3.57
C THR A 52 -2.60 -18.61 -3.87
N LYS A 53 -3.24 -17.98 -2.87
CA LYS A 53 -3.91 -16.68 -3.00
C LYS A 53 -2.98 -15.57 -2.52
N GLN A 54 -2.79 -14.57 -3.39
CA GLN A 54 -2.07 -13.34 -3.05
C GLN A 54 -3.02 -12.16 -3.17
N ILE A 55 -3.11 -11.36 -2.12
CA ILE A 55 -3.96 -10.17 -2.05
C ILE A 55 -3.10 -8.93 -2.19
N TYR A 56 -3.48 -8.03 -3.09
CA TYR A 56 -2.87 -6.73 -3.37
C TYR A 56 -3.86 -5.60 -3.06
N MET A 57 -3.38 -4.35 -3.02
CA MET A 57 -4.27 -3.19 -2.79
C MET A 57 -5.37 -3.06 -3.84
N TRP A 58 -5.09 -3.55 -5.05
CA TRP A 58 -5.94 -3.44 -6.23
C TRP A 58 -6.69 -4.72 -6.60
N GLY A 59 -6.37 -5.87 -6.00
CA GLY A 59 -6.89 -7.14 -6.51
C GLY A 59 -6.37 -8.39 -5.80
N LEU A 60 -6.83 -9.55 -6.24
CA LEU A 60 -6.34 -10.86 -5.81
C LEU A 60 -5.86 -11.66 -7.01
N ILE A 61 -4.76 -12.38 -6.85
CA ILE A 61 -4.23 -13.34 -7.83
C ILE A 61 -4.32 -14.74 -7.22
N SER A 62 -4.92 -15.70 -7.94
CA SER A 62 -4.95 -17.12 -7.56
C SER A 62 -4.78 -18.03 -8.78
N SER A 63 -4.25 -19.24 -8.55
CA SER A 63 -3.88 -20.19 -9.61
C SER A 63 -4.96 -21.24 -9.96
N GLY A 64 -6.24 -21.05 -9.58
CA GLY A 64 -7.30 -22.00 -9.97
C GLY A 64 -8.72 -21.64 -9.49
N ALA A 65 -9.70 -21.85 -10.39
CA ALA A 65 -11.16 -21.70 -10.25
C ALA A 65 -11.69 -20.27 -10.01
N ALA A 66 -12.00 -19.60 -11.12
CA ALA A 66 -12.54 -18.25 -11.18
C ALA A 66 -14.09 -18.24 -11.19
N MET A 67 -14.69 -17.26 -10.49
CA MET A 67 -15.65 -16.26 -11.04
C MET A 67 -16.77 -15.82 -10.09
N PHE A 68 -17.09 -16.53 -9.00
CA PHE A 68 -18.13 -16.09 -8.05
C PHE A 68 -17.60 -15.28 -6.84
N TRP A 69 -16.30 -15.39 -6.55
CA TRP A 69 -15.64 -14.69 -5.44
C TRP A 69 -15.36 -13.21 -5.74
N PHE A 70 -15.17 -12.88 -7.03
CA PHE A 70 -14.89 -11.51 -7.46
C PHE A 70 -16.00 -10.57 -6.97
N GLU A 71 -17.28 -10.89 -7.11
CA GLU A 71 -18.37 -9.94 -6.83
C GLU A 71 -18.47 -9.50 -5.35
N TYR A 72 -18.25 -10.39 -4.38
CA TYR A 72 -18.42 -10.05 -2.95
C TYR A 72 -17.25 -9.28 -2.35
N ASN A 73 -16.01 -9.58 -2.76
CA ASN A 73 -14.80 -8.94 -2.24
C ASN A 73 -14.22 -7.87 -3.18
N LEU A 74 -14.75 -7.70 -4.40
CA LEU A 74 -14.46 -6.57 -5.29
C LEU A 74 -14.71 -5.25 -4.56
N ILE A 75 -15.78 -5.16 -3.77
CA ILE A 75 -16.13 -3.93 -3.05
C ILE A 75 -15.02 -3.53 -2.08
N THR A 76 -14.51 -4.50 -1.31
CA THR A 76 -13.38 -4.33 -0.40
C THR A 76 -12.11 -3.87 -1.13
N LEU A 77 -11.79 -4.52 -2.24
CA LEU A 77 -10.60 -4.21 -3.03
C LEU A 77 -10.72 -2.85 -3.76
N ILE A 78 -11.91 -2.53 -4.28
CA ILE A 78 -12.25 -1.22 -4.83
C ILE A 78 -12.13 -0.16 -3.74
N PHE A 79 -12.63 -0.43 -2.54
CA PHE A 79 -12.56 0.50 -1.43
C PHE A 79 -11.10 0.80 -1.05
N LEU A 80 -10.25 -0.24 -0.89
CA LEU A 80 -8.82 -0.07 -0.63
C LEU A 80 -8.10 0.68 -1.77
N SER A 81 -8.47 0.40 -3.02
CA SER A 81 -7.93 1.09 -4.20
C SER A 81 -8.31 2.57 -4.22
N ILE A 82 -9.59 2.89 -4.03
CA ILE A 82 -10.08 4.27 -3.99
C ILE A 82 -9.40 5.02 -2.86
N LEU A 83 -9.32 4.42 -1.66
CA LEU A 83 -8.69 5.05 -0.52
C LEU A 83 -7.19 5.29 -0.76
N SER A 84 -6.51 4.36 -1.44
CA SER A 84 -5.12 4.53 -1.87
C SER A 84 -4.95 5.67 -2.86
N ILE A 85 -5.84 5.78 -3.86
CA ILE A 85 -5.83 6.87 -4.84
C ILE A 85 -6.03 8.22 -4.15
N ILE A 86 -7.00 8.32 -3.23
CA ILE A 86 -7.25 9.55 -2.48
C ILE A 86 -6.03 9.88 -1.60
N ALA A 87 -5.41 8.88 -0.96
CA ALA A 87 -4.18 9.07 -0.19
C ALA A 87 -3.03 9.61 -1.05
N ILE A 88 -2.84 9.08 -2.27
CA ILE A 88 -1.85 9.57 -3.25
C ILE A 88 -2.13 11.03 -3.60
N ILE A 89 -3.37 11.36 -4.00
CA ILE A 89 -3.76 12.71 -4.44
C ILE A 89 -3.57 13.71 -3.29
N THR A 90 -4.08 13.40 -2.11
CA THR A 90 -3.96 14.29 -0.94
C THR A 90 -2.51 14.45 -0.51
N SER A 91 -1.69 13.39 -0.56
CA SER A 91 -0.25 13.49 -0.29
C SER A 91 0.49 14.35 -1.32
N ILE A 92 0.13 14.28 -2.60
CA ILE A 92 0.70 15.16 -3.65
C ILE A 92 0.37 16.63 -3.32
N VAL A 93 -0.91 16.95 -3.12
CA VAL A 93 -1.34 18.32 -2.85
C VAL A 93 -0.69 18.86 -1.57
N GLY A 94 -0.70 18.08 -0.49
CA GLY A 94 -0.08 18.45 0.78
C GLY A 94 1.45 18.54 0.72
N THR A 95 2.10 17.97 -0.28
CA THR A 95 3.56 18.03 -0.44
C THR A 95 4.02 19.38 -0.97
N PHE A 96 3.26 19.92 -1.92
CA PHE A 96 3.57 21.16 -2.61
C PHE A 96 2.99 22.39 -1.92
N LYS A 97 1.88 22.24 -1.20
CA LYS A 97 1.21 23.35 -0.53
C LYS A 97 1.73 23.52 0.90
N GLY A 98 2.42 24.62 1.19
CA GLY A 98 3.07 24.90 2.48
C GLY A 98 2.24 25.75 3.44
N ASP A 99 0.92 25.57 3.44
CA ASP A 99 -0.04 26.33 4.24
C ASP A 99 -0.89 25.40 5.13
N LEU A 100 -1.89 25.97 5.81
CA LEU A 100 -2.81 25.18 6.65
C LEU A 100 -3.59 24.12 5.86
N LEU A 101 -3.93 24.40 4.60
CA LEU A 101 -4.63 23.45 3.73
C LEU A 101 -3.73 22.26 3.39
N GLY A 102 -2.47 22.51 3.06
CA GLY A 102 -1.46 21.48 2.83
C GLY A 102 -1.26 20.57 4.04
N LYS A 103 -1.23 21.14 5.24
CA LYS A 103 -1.21 20.37 6.49
C LYS A 103 -2.45 19.49 6.67
N ARG A 104 -3.64 19.98 6.33
CA ARG A 104 -4.88 19.20 6.38
C ARG A 104 -4.84 18.03 5.40
N PHE A 105 -4.36 18.24 4.17
CA PHE A 105 -4.18 17.16 3.20
C PHE A 105 -3.17 16.11 3.65
N MET A 106 -2.06 16.52 4.27
CA MET A 106 -1.11 15.59 4.90
C MET A 106 -1.75 14.79 6.02
N GLY A 107 -2.61 15.42 6.83
CA GLY A 107 -3.40 14.74 7.85
C GLY A 107 -4.37 13.72 7.26
N PHE A 108 -5.03 14.07 6.16
CA PHE A 108 -5.91 13.13 5.45
C PHE A 108 -5.14 11.92 4.94
N ASN A 109 -3.98 12.11 4.30
CA ASN A 109 -3.13 11.01 3.87
C ASN A 109 -2.79 10.08 5.06
N PHE A 110 -2.35 10.63 6.19
CA PHE A 110 -2.09 9.85 7.40
C PHE A 110 -3.30 9.02 7.84
N PHE A 111 -4.50 9.63 7.94
CA PHE A 111 -5.70 8.91 8.36
C PHE A 111 -6.13 7.84 7.34
N ALA A 112 -5.96 8.09 6.04
CA ALA A 112 -6.21 7.09 5.01
C ALA A 112 -5.27 5.89 5.15
N GLN A 113 -3.96 6.12 5.34
CA GLN A 113 -3.00 5.05 5.61
C GLN A 113 -3.35 4.27 6.87
N LEU A 114 -3.74 4.96 7.95
CA LEU A 114 -4.15 4.34 9.20
C LEU A 114 -5.37 3.45 9.00
N PHE A 115 -6.39 3.97 8.31
CA PHE A 115 -7.60 3.23 8.03
C PHE A 115 -7.32 1.98 7.20
N MET A 116 -6.49 2.06 6.17
CA MET A 116 -6.10 0.89 5.37
C MET A 116 -5.39 -0.17 6.22
N ASN A 117 -4.45 0.23 7.09
CA ASN A 117 -3.78 -0.70 8.01
C ASN A 117 -4.77 -1.39 8.95
N LEU A 118 -5.67 -0.62 9.58
CA LEU A 118 -6.68 -1.17 10.49
C LEU A 118 -7.67 -2.08 9.75
N TYR A 119 -8.07 -1.69 8.54
CA TYR A 119 -8.95 -2.49 7.71
C TYR A 119 -8.30 -3.83 7.33
N ILE A 120 -7.00 -3.84 7.01
CA ILE A 120 -6.29 -5.08 6.70
C ILE A 120 -6.20 -5.98 7.94
N LEU A 121 -5.85 -5.43 9.10
CA LEU A 121 -5.69 -6.23 10.32
C LEU A 121 -7.03 -6.76 10.86
N ILE A 122 -8.07 -5.92 10.88
CA ILE A 122 -9.37 -6.24 11.48
C ILE A 122 -10.32 -6.78 10.42
N GLY A 123 -10.43 -6.10 9.28
CA GLY A 123 -11.34 -6.47 8.20
C GLY A 123 -11.01 -7.83 7.60
N PHE A 124 -9.73 -8.15 7.33
CA PHE A 124 -9.42 -9.50 6.85
C PHE A 124 -9.65 -10.59 7.89
N THR A 125 -9.60 -10.27 9.19
CA THR A 125 -10.02 -11.22 10.22
C THR A 125 -11.53 -11.48 10.10
N ILE A 126 -12.33 -10.40 10.05
CA ILE A 126 -13.79 -10.47 9.98
C ILE A 126 -14.27 -11.18 8.71
N TYR A 127 -13.66 -10.87 7.57
CA TYR A 127 -14.02 -11.40 6.25
C TYR A 127 -13.18 -12.62 5.84
N SER A 128 -12.46 -13.23 6.78
CA SER A 128 -11.51 -14.31 6.47
C SER A 128 -12.20 -15.55 5.91
N GLU A 129 -13.36 -15.91 6.44
CA GLU A 129 -14.15 -17.03 5.94
C GLU A 129 -14.60 -16.79 4.50
N GLU A 130 -15.03 -15.57 4.17
CA GLU A 130 -15.46 -15.18 2.83
C GLU A 130 -14.28 -15.03 1.85
N ILE A 131 -13.10 -14.63 2.33
CA ILE A 131 -11.92 -14.38 1.49
C ILE A 131 -11.11 -15.66 1.26
N PHE A 132 -10.87 -16.41 2.33
CA PHE A 132 -9.98 -17.57 2.35
C PHE A 132 -10.71 -18.90 2.42
N GLY A 133 -12.00 -18.93 2.76
CA GLY A 133 -12.76 -20.15 3.02
C GLY A 133 -12.50 -20.75 4.40
N VAL A 134 -11.83 -19.99 5.28
CA VAL A 134 -11.44 -20.40 6.63
C VAL A 134 -11.56 -19.19 7.54
N ALA A 135 -12.21 -19.36 8.68
CA ALA A 135 -12.26 -18.33 9.71
C ALA A 135 -10.89 -18.20 10.39
N PHE A 136 -10.33 -17.01 10.35
CA PHE A 136 -9.12 -16.62 11.07
C PHE A 136 -9.50 -15.94 12.39
N ASN A 137 -8.77 -16.27 13.45
CA ASN A 137 -8.74 -15.43 14.63
C ASN A 137 -7.86 -14.21 14.37
N LEU A 138 -7.99 -13.19 15.23
CA LEU A 138 -7.25 -11.94 15.09
C LEU A 138 -5.72 -12.15 15.04
N VAL A 139 -5.20 -13.16 15.74
CA VAL A 139 -3.77 -13.49 15.73
C VAL A 139 -3.35 -14.20 14.43
N ASP A 140 -4.25 -14.96 13.81
CA ASP A 140 -3.93 -15.79 12.65
C ASP A 140 -3.59 -14.93 11.44
N VAL A 141 -4.23 -13.76 11.28
CA VAL A 141 -3.95 -12.83 10.19
C VAL A 141 -2.47 -12.41 10.15
N TYR A 142 -1.83 -12.25 11.31
CA TYR A 142 -0.42 -11.85 11.39
C TYR A 142 0.54 -12.87 10.78
N LEU A 143 0.15 -14.15 10.71
CA LEU A 143 0.96 -15.21 10.11
C LEU A 143 0.95 -15.15 8.57
N TYR A 144 -0.02 -14.45 8.00
CA TYR A 144 -0.23 -14.37 6.55
C TYR A 144 0.11 -13.00 5.97
N LEU A 145 0.49 -12.03 6.81
CA LEU A 145 0.93 -10.71 6.35
C LEU A 145 2.20 -10.85 5.51
N ASP A 146 2.18 -10.16 4.38
CA ASP A 146 3.23 -10.21 3.38
C ASP A 146 3.85 -8.81 3.19
N TYR A 147 4.89 -8.65 2.38
CA TYR A 147 5.72 -7.43 2.44
C TYR A 147 5.00 -6.16 2.01
N GLY A 148 3.97 -6.26 1.17
CA GLY A 148 3.08 -5.14 0.87
C GLY A 148 2.45 -4.53 2.13
N PHE A 149 2.09 -5.35 3.12
CA PHE A 149 1.61 -4.84 4.40
C PHE A 149 2.70 -4.10 5.18
N PHE A 150 3.91 -4.65 5.25
CA PHE A 150 5.01 -3.99 5.97
C PHE A 150 5.43 -2.68 5.30
N ILE A 151 5.39 -2.59 3.97
CA ILE A 151 5.59 -1.36 3.22
C ILE A 151 4.47 -0.35 3.53
N LEU A 152 3.20 -0.80 3.59
CA LEU A 152 2.06 0.03 3.98
C LEU A 152 2.20 0.56 5.43
N PHE A 153 2.65 -0.28 6.36
CA PHE A 153 2.90 0.11 7.75
C PHE A 153 4.04 1.12 7.86
N LEU A 154 5.14 0.92 7.11
CA LEU A 154 6.22 1.91 7.03
C LEU A 154 5.70 3.25 6.47
N ASN A 155 4.84 3.20 5.45
CA ASN A 155 4.21 4.39 4.88
C ASN A 155 3.30 5.12 5.87
N LEU A 156 2.62 4.39 6.77
CA LEU A 156 1.88 4.98 7.88
C LEU A 156 2.79 5.80 8.81
N ILE A 157 3.97 5.27 9.17
CA ILE A 157 4.94 5.99 10.00
C ILE A 157 5.44 7.25 9.27
N ILE A 158 5.78 7.13 7.99
CA ILE A 158 6.25 8.25 7.17
C ILE A 158 5.18 9.33 7.05
N SER A 159 3.93 8.95 6.76
CA SER A 159 2.81 9.90 6.64
C SER A 159 2.48 10.59 7.97
N PHE A 160 2.60 9.90 9.11
CA PHE A 160 2.48 10.51 10.43
C PHE A 160 3.55 11.60 10.65
N ILE A 161 4.81 11.29 10.37
CA ILE A 161 5.90 12.26 10.51
C ILE A 161 5.72 13.42 9.52
N ALA A 162 5.32 13.13 8.28
CA ALA A 162 5.03 14.13 7.26
C ALA A 162 3.95 15.11 7.72
N TYR A 163 2.88 14.63 8.36
CA TYR A 163 1.82 15.46 8.93
C TYR A 163 2.34 16.31 10.10
N ARG A 164 3.09 15.72 11.03
CA ARG A 164 3.59 16.42 12.23
C ARG A 164 4.63 17.48 11.90
N LYS A 165 5.53 17.21 10.96
CA LYS A 165 6.62 18.10 10.52
C LYS A 165 6.25 18.95 9.31
N HIS A 166 4.96 19.10 9.00
CA HIS A 166 4.55 19.96 7.91
C HIS A 166 4.81 21.43 8.25
N ASP A 167 5.76 22.04 7.54
CA ASP A 167 6.09 23.45 7.68
C ASP A 167 4.95 24.33 7.15
N ILE A 168 4.39 25.16 8.01
CA ILE A 168 3.42 26.19 7.63
C ILE A 168 4.18 27.49 7.43
N LYS A 169 4.24 27.96 6.18
CA LYS A 169 4.76 29.29 5.88
C LYS A 169 3.66 30.32 6.13
N TRP A 170 3.85 31.13 7.16
CA TRP A 170 3.00 32.29 7.43
C TRP A 170 3.40 33.44 6.51
N THR A 171 3.01 33.36 5.25
CA THR A 171 3.16 34.48 4.30
C THR A 171 1.79 34.66 3.65
N GLU A 172 1.22 35.87 3.79
CA GLU A 172 -0.10 36.34 3.30
C GLU A 172 -1.30 36.31 4.30
N TYR A 173 -1.10 36.75 5.55
CA TYR A 173 -2.22 37.24 6.39
C TYR A 173 -1.98 38.63 7.00
N GLU A 174 -0.93 39.36 6.59
CA GLU A 174 -0.61 40.71 7.07
C GLU A 174 -0.74 41.80 5.99
N GLY A 175 -1.62 41.63 5.00
CA GLY A 175 -1.85 42.68 4.00
C GLY A 175 -3.17 42.49 3.25
N GLY A 176 -4.24 43.09 3.77
CA GLY A 176 -5.58 43.11 3.17
C GLY A 176 -6.60 43.67 4.14
#